data_AF-A0A3R6VVY2-F1
#
_entry.id   AF-A0A3R6VVY2-F1
#
_cell.length_a   1.000
_cell.length_b   1.000
_cell.length_c   1.000
_cell.angle_alpha   90.00
_cell.angle_beta   90.00
_cell.angle_gamma   90.00
#
_symmetry.space_group_name_H-M   'P 1'
#
loop_
_entity.id
_entity.type
_entity.pdbx_description
1 polymer ?
#
loop_
_entity_poly.entity_id
_entity_poly.type
_entity_poly.pdbx_seq_one_letter_code
_entity_poly.pdbx_strand_id
1 'polypeptide(L)'
;VEEYCTYLVRKSASGGIISLGIKMAVLYCRALHYHNKTEQAFEVLEQLLRVAPTNVDLLHVKRLWELMEDVSLAAYEAFNRGDCNKAVLLYTKALTLDKHHRTYNASVLGSRATAYMALAQYDKAVQDCNAALKYRPVYFKVLLRRARCYDIMNLYKESVADYDEYMAKAKMTPDDLRHVRRERDQVQEDWDRSKYRRDGWDNDFPYSSHQRVPNEQHRNKAHEHAGGANQNGPLRPPYVPPSPTHYQVLRVPSTATQDEIKKSYRKLALVYHPAKTAQDGELFKYMSAAYGVLSDKQLKAAYDMELRYRGH
;
A
#
# COMPACT_ATOMS: atom_id res chain seq x y z
N VAL A 1 20.20 -20.09 -32.76
CA VAL A 1 21.17 -20.23 -31.64
C VAL A 1 21.86 -21.58 -31.70
N GLU A 2 21.10 -22.68 -31.78
CA GLU A 2 21.62 -24.05 -31.89
C GLU A 2 22.52 -24.29 -33.13
N GLU A 3 22.13 -23.76 -34.30
CA GLU A 3 22.95 -23.80 -35.52
C GLU A 3 24.24 -22.95 -35.43
N TYR A 4 24.18 -21.83 -34.70
CA TYR A 4 25.34 -20.96 -34.50
C TYR A 4 26.35 -21.61 -33.54
N CYS A 5 25.85 -22.33 -32.53
CA CYS A 5 26.68 -23.11 -31.61
C CYS A 5 27.36 -24.30 -32.30
N THR A 6 26.69 -25.00 -33.22
CA THR A 6 27.27 -26.13 -33.96
C THR A 6 28.29 -25.70 -35.02
N TYR A 7 28.11 -24.53 -35.64
CA TYR A 7 29.08 -23.93 -36.56
C TYR A 7 30.41 -23.57 -35.87
N LEU A 8 30.34 -23.07 -34.64
CA LEU A 8 31.50 -22.61 -33.88
C LEU A 8 32.39 -23.73 -33.33
N VAL A 9 31.88 -24.95 -33.21
CA VAL A 9 32.62 -26.15 -32.74
C VAL A 9 33.59 -26.69 -33.81
N ARG A 10 33.39 -26.38 -35.10
CA ARG A 10 34.16 -26.97 -36.22
C ARG A 10 35.50 -26.30 -36.54
N LYS A 11 35.82 -25.12 -36.02
CA LYS A 11 37.08 -24.40 -36.33
C LYS A 11 37.87 -24.11 -35.05
N SER A 12 39.12 -24.53 -35.05
CA SER A 12 40.09 -24.56 -33.94
C SER A 12 40.51 -23.18 -33.37
N ALA A 13 39.57 -22.42 -32.82
CA ALA A 13 39.79 -21.32 -31.87
C ALA A 13 39.17 -21.69 -30.50
N SER A 14 39.41 -22.95 -30.13
CA SER A 14 38.58 -23.78 -29.25
C SER A 14 38.41 -23.21 -27.84
N GLY A 15 39.44 -22.65 -27.21
CA GLY A 15 39.30 -22.12 -25.84
C GLY A 15 38.42 -20.87 -25.72
N GLY A 16 38.68 -19.87 -26.57
CA GLY A 16 37.99 -18.57 -26.51
C GLY A 16 36.54 -18.65 -27.00
N ILE A 17 36.30 -19.41 -28.07
CA ILE A 17 34.95 -19.59 -28.63
C ILE A 17 34.07 -20.42 -27.68
N ILE A 18 34.60 -21.49 -27.08
CA ILE A 18 33.87 -22.27 -26.07
C ILE A 18 33.58 -21.41 -24.84
N SER A 19 34.54 -20.60 -24.38
CA SER A 19 34.32 -19.67 -23.27
C SER A 19 33.21 -18.64 -23.56
N LEU A 20 33.20 -18.07 -24.77
CA LEU A 20 32.15 -17.15 -25.20
C LEU A 20 30.79 -17.85 -25.31
N GLY A 21 30.76 -19.06 -25.87
CA GLY A 21 29.56 -19.89 -25.96
C GLY A 21 28.97 -20.21 -24.59
N ILE A 22 29.80 -20.61 -23.61
CA ILE A 22 29.37 -20.87 -22.23
C ILE A 22 28.83 -19.59 -21.58
N LYS A 23 29.51 -18.44 -21.73
CA LYS A 23 29.03 -17.16 -21.19
C LYS A 23 27.67 -16.76 -21.76
N MET A 24 27.48 -16.89 -23.08
CA MET A 24 26.19 -16.63 -23.72
C MET A 24 25.11 -17.59 -23.24
N ALA A 25 25.44 -18.88 -23.05
CA ALA A 25 24.51 -19.86 -22.53
C ALA A 25 24.15 -19.61 -21.06
N VAL A 26 25.09 -19.16 -20.23
CA VAL A 26 24.84 -18.73 -18.84
C VAL A 26 23.88 -17.53 -18.82
N LEU A 27 24.08 -16.54 -19.70
CA LEU A 27 23.17 -15.40 -19.82
C LEU A 27 21.76 -15.84 -20.24
N TYR A 28 21.65 -16.74 -21.21
CA TYR A 28 20.37 -17.30 -21.64
C TYR A 28 19.67 -18.06 -20.51
N CYS A 29 20.41 -18.90 -19.79
CA CYS A 29 19.94 -19.65 -18.63
C CYS A 29 19.41 -18.73 -17.52
N ARG A 30 20.15 -17.67 -17.17
CA ARG A 30 19.69 -16.62 -16.22
C ARG A 30 18.47 -15.87 -16.73
N ALA A 31 18.41 -15.56 -18.02
CA ALA A 31 17.26 -14.90 -18.60
C ALA A 31 16.00 -15.76 -18.47
N LEU A 32 16.07 -17.06 -18.76
CA LEU A 32 14.95 -18.00 -18.55
C LEU A 32 14.48 -17.99 -17.09
N HIS A 33 15.42 -18.03 -16.15
CA HIS A 33 15.13 -17.98 -14.71
C HIS A 33 14.41 -16.67 -14.30
N TYR A 34 14.83 -15.52 -14.82
CA TYR A 34 14.17 -14.22 -14.56
C TYR A 34 12.76 -14.12 -15.16
N HIS A 35 12.50 -14.83 -16.26
CA HIS A 35 11.17 -14.94 -16.86
C HIS A 35 10.30 -16.01 -16.20
N ASN A 36 10.70 -16.53 -15.03
CA ASN A 36 9.95 -17.54 -14.27
C ASN A 36 9.78 -18.88 -15.03
N LYS A 37 10.66 -19.15 -16.00
CA LYS A 37 10.79 -20.44 -16.68
C LYS A 37 11.87 -21.27 -15.97
N THR A 38 11.65 -21.52 -14.68
CA THR A 38 12.64 -22.13 -13.78
C THR A 38 13.04 -23.52 -14.23
N GLU A 39 12.07 -24.39 -14.56
CA GLU A 39 12.34 -25.78 -15.02
C GLU A 39 13.26 -25.80 -16.25
N GLN A 40 12.94 -25.01 -17.28
CA GLN A 40 13.78 -24.89 -18.48
C GLN A 40 15.17 -24.32 -18.17
N ALA A 41 15.25 -23.37 -17.23
CA ALA A 41 16.52 -22.81 -16.81
C ALA A 41 17.41 -23.86 -16.11
N PHE A 42 16.85 -24.67 -15.21
CA PHE A 42 17.57 -25.75 -14.54
C PHE A 42 17.98 -26.85 -15.52
N GLU A 43 17.12 -27.23 -16.47
CA GLU A 43 17.46 -28.20 -17.50
C GLU A 43 18.65 -27.74 -18.36
N VAL A 44 18.63 -26.48 -18.82
CA VAL A 44 19.75 -25.88 -19.56
C VAL A 44 21.01 -25.81 -18.70
N LEU A 45 20.89 -25.47 -17.41
CA LEU A 45 22.02 -25.45 -16.48
C LEU A 45 22.66 -26.83 -16.31
N GLU A 46 21.86 -27.89 -16.18
CA GLU A 46 22.34 -29.26 -16.09
C GLU A 46 23.06 -29.70 -17.37
N GLN A 47 22.50 -29.38 -18.54
CA GLN A 47 23.14 -29.65 -19.82
C GLN A 47 24.49 -28.94 -19.93
N LEU A 48 24.58 -27.67 -19.51
CA LEU A 48 25.82 -26.90 -19.51
C LEU A 48 26.86 -27.47 -18.53
N LEU A 49 26.44 -27.93 -17.36
CA LEU A 49 27.32 -28.57 -16.38
C LEU A 49 27.86 -29.93 -16.86
N ARG A 50 27.12 -30.67 -17.71
CA ARG A 50 27.65 -31.88 -18.37
C ARG A 50 28.77 -31.54 -19.34
N VAL A 51 28.65 -30.43 -20.08
CA VAL A 51 29.66 -29.99 -21.06
C VAL A 51 30.87 -29.33 -20.39
N ALA A 52 30.65 -28.58 -19.30
CA ALA A 52 31.69 -27.81 -18.62
C ALA A 52 31.55 -27.90 -17.08
N PRO A 53 31.85 -29.07 -16.47
CA PRO A 53 31.58 -29.32 -15.05
C PRO A 53 32.43 -28.49 -14.09
N THR A 54 33.62 -28.08 -14.51
CA THR A 54 34.56 -27.30 -13.70
C THR A 54 34.42 -25.79 -13.89
N ASN A 55 33.47 -25.34 -14.73
CA ASN A 55 33.30 -23.92 -15.00
C ASN A 55 32.74 -23.20 -13.76
N VAL A 56 33.51 -22.23 -13.28
CA VAL A 56 33.21 -21.48 -12.04
C VAL A 56 31.88 -20.73 -12.14
N ASP A 57 31.55 -20.14 -13.29
CA ASP A 57 30.31 -19.37 -13.47
C ASP A 57 29.07 -20.27 -13.38
N LEU A 58 29.11 -21.45 -14.00
CA LEU A 58 28.02 -22.43 -13.92
C LEU A 58 27.84 -22.96 -12.50
N LEU A 59 28.93 -23.28 -11.82
CA LEU A 59 28.90 -23.72 -10.42
C LEU A 59 28.41 -22.63 -9.47
N HIS A 60 28.70 -21.35 -9.76
CA HIS A 60 28.16 -20.22 -9.01
C HIS A 60 26.67 -20.04 -9.25
N VAL A 61 26.20 -20.16 -10.50
CA VAL A 61 24.77 -20.08 -10.83
C VAL A 61 24.00 -21.20 -10.15
N LYS A 62 24.49 -22.44 -10.22
CA LYS A 62 23.90 -23.59 -9.53
C LYS A 62 23.76 -23.34 -8.03
N ARG A 63 24.88 -23.01 -7.36
CA ARG A 63 24.89 -22.75 -5.91
C ARG A 63 23.97 -21.58 -5.52
N LEU A 64 23.90 -20.53 -6.34
CA LEU A 64 23.02 -19.41 -6.09
C LEU A 64 21.54 -19.84 -6.12
N TRP A 65 21.14 -20.62 -7.12
CA TRP A 65 19.75 -21.02 -7.29
C TRP A 65 19.31 -22.03 -6.23
N GLU A 66 20.15 -23.01 -5.92
CA GLU A 66 19.94 -23.94 -4.80
C GLU A 66 19.77 -23.16 -3.49
N LEU A 67 20.66 -22.20 -3.21
CA LEU A 67 20.57 -21.36 -2.02
C LEU A 67 19.29 -20.49 -1.99
N MET A 68 18.86 -19.97 -3.15
CA MET A 68 17.61 -19.21 -3.26
C MET A 68 16.41 -20.09 -2.94
N GLU A 69 16.37 -21.33 -3.43
CA GLU A 69 15.32 -22.30 -3.14
C GLU A 69 15.32 -22.71 -1.66
N ASP A 70 16.48 -23.12 -1.14
CA ASP A 70 16.65 -23.55 0.25
C ASP A 70 16.23 -22.47 1.25
N VAL A 71 16.67 -21.22 1.04
CA VAL A 71 16.31 -20.11 1.94
C VAL A 71 14.81 -19.81 1.85
N SER A 72 14.22 -19.89 0.66
CA SER A 72 12.78 -19.65 0.47
C SER A 72 11.94 -20.74 1.14
N LEU A 73 12.34 -22.00 0.99
CA LEU A 73 11.69 -23.14 1.61
C LEU A 73 11.81 -23.07 3.14
N ALA A 74 13.01 -22.82 3.67
CA ALA A 74 13.24 -22.65 5.10
C ALA A 74 12.42 -21.50 5.69
N ALA A 75 12.26 -20.39 4.96
CA ALA A 75 11.42 -19.27 5.37
C ALA A 75 9.94 -19.64 5.41
N TYR A 76 9.46 -20.38 4.41
CA TYR A 76 8.08 -20.88 4.34
C TYR A 76 7.78 -21.87 5.46
N GLU A 77 8.67 -22.82 5.72
CA GLU A 77 8.53 -23.76 6.83
C GLU A 77 8.53 -23.05 8.19
N ALA A 78 9.43 -22.08 8.40
CA ALA A 78 9.45 -21.29 9.63
C ALA A 78 8.13 -20.55 9.84
N PHE A 79 7.56 -19.98 8.77
CA PHE A 79 6.25 -19.33 8.83
C PHE A 79 5.13 -20.33 9.19
N ASN A 80 5.11 -21.51 8.56
CA ASN A 80 4.10 -22.53 8.85
C ASN A 80 4.20 -23.11 10.27
N ARG A 81 5.41 -23.11 10.86
CA ARG A 81 5.61 -23.48 12.28
C ARG A 81 5.18 -22.37 13.25
N GLY A 82 4.80 -21.19 12.75
CA GLY A 82 4.43 -20.03 13.55
C GLY A 82 5.58 -19.10 13.92
N ASP A 83 6.83 -19.47 13.59
CA ASP A 83 8.04 -18.69 13.86
C ASP A 83 8.18 -17.51 12.88
N CYS A 84 7.27 -16.54 12.97
CA CYS A 84 7.17 -15.43 12.03
C CYS A 84 8.42 -14.53 12.04
N ASN A 85 9.06 -14.34 13.20
CA ASN A 85 10.30 -13.56 13.28
C ASN A 85 11.44 -14.22 12.50
N LYS A 86 11.59 -15.55 12.60
CA LYS A 86 12.58 -16.31 11.85
C LYS A 86 12.29 -16.27 10.35
N ALA A 87 11.02 -16.39 9.97
CA ALA A 87 10.59 -16.25 8.58
C ALA A 87 10.97 -14.89 7.99
N VAL A 88 10.72 -13.78 8.72
CA VAL A 88 11.11 -12.42 8.30
C VAL A 88 12.61 -12.30 8.08
N LEU A 89 13.44 -12.85 8.98
CA LEU A 89 14.90 -12.85 8.83
C LEU A 89 15.34 -13.62 7.59
N LEU A 90 14.77 -14.81 7.36
CA LEU A 90 15.10 -15.64 6.20
C LEU A 90 14.64 -14.99 4.89
N TYR A 91 13.46 -14.38 4.83
CA TYR A 91 13.03 -13.62 3.66
C TYR A 91 13.92 -12.40 3.41
N THR A 92 14.39 -11.75 4.46
CA THR A 92 15.36 -10.63 4.33
C THR A 92 16.67 -11.12 3.74
N LYS A 93 17.16 -12.30 4.16
CA LYS A 93 18.31 -12.96 3.55
C LYS A 93 18.05 -13.35 2.08
N ALA A 94 16.87 -13.86 1.76
CA ALA A 94 16.51 -14.20 0.37
C ALA A 94 16.62 -12.98 -0.58
N LEU A 95 16.17 -11.79 -0.13
CA LEU A 95 16.25 -10.56 -0.91
C LEU A 95 17.67 -10.04 -1.14
N THR A 96 18.68 -10.52 -0.40
CA THR A 96 20.08 -10.14 -0.62
C THR A 96 20.80 -11.05 -1.61
N LEU A 97 20.24 -12.23 -1.95
CA LEU A 97 20.86 -13.22 -2.83
C LEU A 97 20.96 -12.73 -4.27
N ASP A 98 19.83 -12.37 -4.89
CA ASP A 98 19.79 -11.80 -6.24
C ASP A 98 18.91 -10.55 -6.27
N LYS A 99 19.56 -9.39 -6.23
CA LYS A 99 18.90 -8.08 -6.25
C LYS A 99 18.22 -7.75 -7.59
N HIS A 100 18.67 -8.38 -8.68
CA HIS A 100 18.18 -8.08 -10.03
C HIS A 100 16.98 -8.96 -10.42
N HIS A 101 16.74 -10.05 -9.70
CA HIS A 101 15.60 -10.95 -9.95
C HIS A 101 14.27 -10.35 -9.49
N ARG A 102 13.68 -9.51 -10.35
CA ARG A 102 12.45 -8.76 -10.04
C ARG A 102 11.27 -9.65 -9.66
N THR A 103 11.06 -10.75 -10.37
CA THR A 103 9.88 -11.63 -10.19
C THR A 103 10.00 -12.45 -8.90
N TYR A 104 11.18 -12.98 -8.60
CA TYR A 104 11.49 -13.64 -7.33
C TYR A 104 11.37 -12.67 -6.15
N ASN A 105 12.02 -11.50 -6.24
CA ASN A 105 12.00 -10.51 -5.17
C ASN A 105 10.58 -10.02 -4.87
N ALA A 106 9.73 -9.83 -5.89
CA ALA A 106 8.32 -9.51 -5.68
C ALA A 106 7.59 -10.60 -4.87
N SER A 107 7.84 -11.87 -5.18
CA SER A 107 7.22 -13.00 -4.47
C SER A 107 7.70 -13.08 -3.01
N VAL A 108 9.01 -12.95 -2.79
CA VAL A 108 9.63 -12.96 -1.45
C VAL A 108 9.10 -11.80 -0.60
N LEU A 109 9.02 -10.58 -1.15
CA LEU A 109 8.44 -9.42 -0.47
C LEU A 109 6.98 -9.68 -0.09
N GLY A 110 6.19 -10.26 -1.01
CA GLY A 110 4.81 -10.65 -0.71
C GLY A 110 4.72 -11.63 0.47
N SER A 111 5.57 -12.64 0.51
CA SER A 111 5.62 -13.62 1.61
C SER A 111 6.15 -13.02 2.93
N ARG A 112 7.09 -12.08 2.86
CA ARG A 112 7.56 -11.34 4.04
C ARG A 112 6.47 -10.42 4.59
N ALA A 113 5.68 -9.79 3.73
CA ALA A 113 4.51 -9.01 4.13
C ALA A 113 3.50 -9.87 4.92
N THR A 114 3.24 -11.12 4.52
CA THR A 114 2.38 -12.02 5.31
C THR A 114 2.96 -12.35 6.68
N ALA A 115 4.28 -12.54 6.78
CA ALA A 115 4.94 -12.74 8.07
C ALA A 115 4.83 -11.48 8.96
N TYR A 116 4.96 -10.29 8.39
CA TYR A 116 4.72 -9.04 9.12
C TYR A 116 3.28 -8.84 9.55
N MET A 117 2.30 -9.21 8.71
CA MET A 117 0.88 -9.21 9.09
C MET A 117 0.62 -10.13 10.29
N ALA A 118 1.20 -11.33 10.30
CA ALA A 118 1.09 -12.27 11.43
C ALA A 118 1.73 -11.72 12.72
N LEU A 119 2.72 -10.84 12.61
CA LEU A 119 3.35 -10.11 13.72
C LEU A 119 2.63 -8.80 14.08
N ALA A 120 1.48 -8.50 13.47
CA ALA A 120 0.77 -7.23 13.59
C ALA A 120 1.60 -5.97 13.23
N GLN A 121 2.66 -6.13 12.44
CA GLN A 121 3.51 -5.03 11.95
C GLN A 121 3.00 -4.53 10.58
N TYR A 122 1.80 -3.96 10.56
CA TYR A 122 1.08 -3.61 9.33
C TYR A 122 1.80 -2.55 8.48
N ASP A 123 2.45 -1.56 9.10
CA ASP A 123 3.23 -0.53 8.39
C ASP A 123 4.32 -1.14 7.50
N LYS A 124 5.08 -2.11 8.04
CA LYS A 124 6.13 -2.81 7.31
C LYS A 124 5.56 -3.73 6.23
N ALA A 125 4.44 -4.38 6.52
CA ALA A 125 3.75 -5.19 5.51
C ALA A 125 3.31 -4.34 4.30
N VAL A 126 2.76 -3.15 4.54
CA VAL A 126 2.39 -2.20 3.46
C VAL A 126 3.62 -1.76 2.65
N GLN A 127 4.76 -1.48 3.30
CA GLN A 127 6.00 -1.13 2.62
C GLN A 127 6.49 -2.26 1.69
N ASP A 128 6.46 -3.50 2.17
CA ASP A 128 6.81 -4.68 1.37
C ASP A 128 5.84 -4.89 0.20
N CYS A 129 4.55 -4.73 0.44
CA CYS A 129 3.54 -4.79 -0.61
C CYS A 129 3.77 -3.73 -1.69
N ASN A 130 4.06 -2.48 -1.30
CA ASN A 130 4.38 -1.40 -2.22
C ASN A 130 5.64 -1.70 -3.04
N ALA A 131 6.69 -2.25 -2.41
CA ALA A 131 7.91 -2.65 -3.08
C ALA A 131 7.66 -3.80 -4.09
N ALA A 132 6.85 -4.79 -3.72
CA ALA A 132 6.49 -5.89 -4.61
C ALA A 132 5.69 -5.42 -5.83
N LEU A 133 4.75 -4.48 -5.65
CA LEU A 133 3.94 -3.94 -6.74
C LEU A 133 4.74 -3.05 -7.72
N LYS A 134 5.86 -2.46 -7.29
CA LYS A 134 6.82 -1.80 -8.21
C LYS A 134 7.43 -2.78 -9.22
N TYR A 135 7.70 -4.01 -8.80
CA TYR A 135 8.24 -5.05 -9.69
C TYR A 135 7.15 -5.71 -10.53
N ARG A 136 6.00 -6.00 -9.92
CA ARG A 136 4.86 -6.65 -10.57
C ARG A 136 3.58 -5.86 -10.26
N PRO A 137 3.21 -4.89 -11.12
CA PRO A 137 2.00 -4.08 -10.91
C PRO A 137 0.72 -4.91 -10.86
N VAL A 138 0.69 -6.06 -11.54
CA VAL A 138 -0.41 -7.02 -11.49
C VAL A 138 0.00 -8.19 -10.60
N TYR A 139 0.01 -7.98 -9.29
CA TYR A 139 0.25 -9.03 -8.30
C TYR A 139 -0.89 -9.09 -7.27
N PHE A 140 -1.96 -9.77 -7.69
CA PHE A 140 -3.24 -9.82 -6.97
C PHE A 140 -3.14 -10.32 -5.52
N LYS A 141 -2.25 -11.31 -5.23
CA LYS A 141 -2.04 -11.78 -3.85
C LYS A 141 -1.54 -10.66 -2.93
N VAL A 142 -0.68 -9.78 -3.45
CA VAL A 142 -0.11 -8.66 -2.68
C VAL A 142 -1.08 -7.50 -2.57
N LEU A 143 -1.84 -7.19 -3.63
CA LEU A 143 -2.92 -6.19 -3.58
C LEU A 143 -3.92 -6.51 -2.45
N LEU A 144 -4.40 -7.74 -2.40
CA LEU A 144 -5.35 -8.16 -1.37
C LEU A 144 -4.76 -8.07 0.05
N ARG A 145 -3.48 -8.42 0.21
CA ARG A 145 -2.76 -8.29 1.49
C ARG A 145 -2.63 -6.83 1.92
N ARG A 146 -2.31 -5.93 0.97
CA ARG A 146 -2.19 -4.48 1.23
C ARG A 146 -3.53 -3.87 1.62
N ALA A 147 -4.61 -4.21 0.91
CA ALA A 147 -5.96 -3.79 1.24
C ALA A 147 -6.33 -4.15 2.69
N ARG A 148 -6.13 -5.42 3.08
CA ARG A 148 -6.37 -5.88 4.45
C ARG A 148 -5.50 -5.18 5.50
N CYS A 149 -4.26 -4.84 5.18
CA CYS A 149 -3.43 -4.03 6.08
C CYS A 149 -4.00 -2.62 6.24
N TYR A 150 -4.43 -1.99 5.15
CA TYR A 150 -5.04 -0.66 5.19
C TYR A 150 -6.35 -0.63 5.97
N ASP A 151 -7.17 -1.67 5.83
CA ASP A 151 -8.40 -1.84 6.62
C ASP A 151 -8.10 -1.84 8.13
N ILE A 152 -7.16 -2.68 8.57
CA ILE A 152 -6.75 -2.76 9.99
C ILE A 152 -6.16 -1.43 10.49
N MET A 153 -5.49 -0.68 9.61
CA MET A 153 -4.94 0.64 9.92
C MET A 153 -6.00 1.78 9.86
N ASN A 154 -7.26 1.46 9.56
CA ASN A 154 -8.36 2.41 9.33
C ASN A 154 -8.12 3.39 8.15
N LEU A 155 -7.26 3.01 7.21
CA LEU A 155 -7.03 3.70 5.94
C LEU A 155 -8.03 3.19 4.90
N TYR A 156 -9.31 3.43 5.17
CA TYR A 156 -10.41 2.78 4.44
C TYR A 156 -10.44 3.16 2.95
N LYS A 157 -10.11 4.40 2.61
CA LYS A 157 -10.11 4.89 1.22
C LYS A 157 -9.10 4.11 0.36
N GLU A 158 -7.89 3.95 0.87
CA GLU A 158 -6.81 3.20 0.24
C GLU A 158 -7.13 1.71 0.16
N SER A 159 -7.74 1.16 1.22
CA SER A 159 -8.19 -0.23 1.27
C SER A 159 -9.22 -0.55 0.18
N VAL A 160 -10.30 0.25 0.08
CA VAL A 160 -11.35 0.07 -0.93
C VAL A 160 -10.78 0.17 -2.35
N ALA A 161 -9.87 1.12 -2.60
CA ALA A 161 -9.23 1.27 -3.91
C ALA A 161 -8.43 0.01 -4.31
N ASP A 162 -7.70 -0.61 -3.38
CA ASP A 162 -6.95 -1.85 -3.65
C ASP A 162 -7.88 -3.04 -3.91
N TYR A 163 -9.00 -3.15 -3.19
CA TYR A 163 -10.02 -4.17 -3.44
C TYR A 163 -10.67 -4.00 -4.82
N ASP A 164 -11.02 -2.77 -5.20
CA ASP A 164 -11.59 -2.47 -6.52
C ASP A 164 -10.58 -2.76 -7.63
N GLU A 165 -9.30 -2.40 -7.45
CA GLU A 165 -8.23 -2.74 -8.40
C GLU A 165 -8.05 -4.26 -8.54
N TYR A 166 -8.09 -4.99 -7.42
CA TYR A 166 -8.04 -6.46 -7.41
C TYR A 166 -9.22 -7.03 -8.22
N MET A 167 -10.45 -6.60 -7.96
CA MET A 167 -11.64 -7.10 -8.64
C MET A 167 -11.65 -6.76 -10.14
N ALA A 168 -11.17 -5.57 -10.51
CA ALA A 168 -11.11 -5.15 -11.91
C ALA A 168 -10.07 -5.94 -12.73
N LYS A 169 -8.95 -6.32 -12.11
CA LYS A 169 -7.84 -7.02 -12.79
C LYS A 169 -7.89 -8.53 -12.64
N ALA A 170 -8.57 -9.06 -11.63
CA ALA A 170 -8.72 -10.48 -11.43
C ALA A 170 -9.58 -11.07 -12.55
N LYS A 171 -8.99 -11.91 -13.39
CA LYS A 171 -9.70 -12.75 -14.37
C LYS A 171 -10.36 -13.96 -13.68
N MET A 172 -11.13 -13.69 -12.63
CA MET A 172 -11.80 -14.68 -11.79
C MET A 172 -13.29 -14.65 -12.07
N THR A 173 -13.98 -15.77 -11.78
CA THR A 173 -15.43 -15.78 -11.92
C THR A 173 -16.05 -14.86 -10.85
N PRO A 174 -17.25 -14.30 -11.09
CA PRO A 174 -17.96 -13.55 -10.07
C PRO A 174 -18.19 -14.35 -8.78
N ASP A 175 -18.22 -15.68 -8.85
CA ASP A 175 -18.35 -16.59 -7.72
C ASP A 175 -17.11 -16.55 -6.82
N ASP A 176 -15.93 -16.67 -7.42
CA ASP A 176 -14.64 -16.63 -6.71
C ASP A 176 -14.40 -15.27 -6.03
N LEU A 177 -14.94 -14.19 -6.61
CA LEU A 177 -14.81 -12.84 -6.07
C LEU A 177 -15.82 -12.51 -4.96
N ARG A 178 -16.79 -13.38 -4.65
CA ARG A 178 -17.83 -13.09 -3.65
C ARG A 178 -17.23 -12.76 -2.28
N HIS A 179 -16.23 -13.52 -1.84
CA HIS A 179 -15.58 -13.31 -0.54
C HIS A 179 -14.87 -11.95 -0.48
N VAL A 180 -14.12 -11.62 -1.53
CA VAL A 180 -13.39 -10.35 -1.62
C VAL A 180 -14.35 -9.17 -1.72
N ARG A 181 -15.46 -9.31 -2.45
CA ARG A 181 -16.51 -8.29 -2.53
C ARG A 181 -17.14 -8.02 -1.16
N ARG A 182 -17.45 -9.06 -0.39
CA ARG A 182 -17.97 -8.90 0.98
C ARG A 182 -16.97 -8.18 1.89
N GLU A 183 -15.68 -8.54 1.82
CA GLU A 183 -14.63 -7.83 2.57
C GLU A 183 -14.61 -6.35 2.16
N ARG A 184 -14.61 -6.04 0.86
CA ARG A 184 -14.65 -4.66 0.35
C ARG A 184 -15.88 -3.90 0.84
N ASP A 185 -17.07 -4.50 0.76
CA ASP A 185 -18.32 -3.89 1.19
C ASP A 185 -18.32 -3.60 2.70
N GLN A 186 -17.74 -4.49 3.51
CA GLN A 186 -17.55 -4.26 4.94
C GLN A 186 -16.65 -3.05 5.21
N VAL A 187 -15.51 -2.95 4.52
CA VAL A 187 -14.61 -1.79 4.63
C VAL A 187 -15.32 -0.50 4.21
N GLN A 188 -16.17 -0.56 3.17
CA GLN A 188 -16.95 0.59 2.72
C GLN A 188 -17.96 1.04 3.78
N GLU A 189 -18.68 0.11 4.40
CA GLU A 189 -19.58 0.40 5.53
C GLU A 189 -18.82 1.03 6.70
N ASP A 190 -17.65 0.50 7.05
CA ASP A 190 -16.79 1.04 8.10
C ASP A 190 -16.28 2.44 7.76
N TRP A 191 -15.93 2.68 6.50
CA TRP A 191 -15.59 4.01 6.03
C TRP A 191 -16.74 4.99 6.18
N ASP A 192 -17.96 4.61 5.80
CA ASP A 192 -19.13 5.48 5.92
C ASP A 192 -19.50 5.73 7.37
N ARG A 193 -19.46 4.71 8.24
CA ARG A 193 -19.62 4.87 9.70
C ARG A 193 -18.58 5.82 10.30
N SER A 194 -17.35 5.80 9.79
CA SER A 194 -16.29 6.70 10.25
C SER A 194 -16.55 8.17 9.89
N LYS A 195 -17.25 8.44 8.78
CA LYS A 195 -17.68 9.79 8.37
C LYS A 195 -18.75 10.34 9.31
N TYR A 196 -19.79 9.55 9.61
CA TYR A 196 -20.84 9.96 10.55
C TYR A 196 -20.32 10.23 11.97
N ARG A 197 -19.33 9.46 12.45
CA ARG A 197 -18.67 9.77 13.74
C ARG A 197 -17.90 11.09 13.73
N ARG A 198 -17.41 11.52 12.57
CA ARG A 198 -16.70 12.81 12.40
C ARG A 198 -17.69 13.99 12.35
N ASP A 199 -18.86 13.78 11.77
CA ASP A 199 -19.87 14.84 11.54
C ASP A 199 -20.93 14.96 12.66
N GLY A 200 -20.97 13.99 13.59
CA GLY A 200 -22.02 13.85 14.62
C GLY A 200 -21.92 14.73 15.88
N TRP A 201 -21.35 15.94 15.81
CA TRP A 201 -21.27 16.86 16.96
C TRP A 201 -21.77 18.29 16.71
N ASP A 202 -22.39 18.58 15.56
CA ASP A 202 -22.86 19.94 15.25
C ASP A 202 -24.38 20.10 15.11
N ASN A 203 -25.23 19.08 15.34
CA ASN A 203 -26.67 19.19 14.99
C ASN A 203 -27.75 18.78 16.01
N ASP A 204 -27.45 18.47 17.27
CA ASP A 204 -28.49 18.09 18.25
C ASP A 204 -28.67 19.11 19.38
N PHE A 205 -29.24 20.28 19.05
CA PHE A 205 -30.13 21.04 19.93
C PHE A 205 -31.14 21.80 19.06
N PRO A 206 -32.44 21.49 19.17
CA PRO A 206 -33.29 22.49 19.77
C PRO A 206 -34.36 21.90 20.69
N TYR A 207 -34.40 22.47 21.89
CA TYR A 207 -35.64 22.58 22.65
C TYR A 207 -36.55 23.55 21.90
N SER A 208 -37.58 23.06 21.21
CA SER A 208 -38.85 23.76 21.14
C SER A 208 -39.95 22.78 20.80
N SER A 209 -40.76 22.49 21.82
CA SER A 209 -42.17 22.14 21.65
C SER A 209 -42.80 23.06 20.61
N HIS A 210 -43.55 22.53 19.64
CA HIS A 210 -44.79 23.08 19.08
C HIS A 210 -45.43 22.02 18.17
N GLN A 211 -46.48 21.42 18.72
CA GLN A 211 -47.72 20.88 18.13
C GLN A 211 -47.73 20.29 16.71
N ARG A 212 -48.25 19.05 16.66
CA ARG A 212 -48.78 18.37 15.47
C ARG A 212 -49.83 19.22 14.75
N VAL A 213 -49.73 19.27 13.42
CA VAL A 213 -50.88 19.44 12.53
C VAL A 213 -50.69 18.52 11.32
N PRO A 214 -51.63 17.62 10.99
CA PRO A 214 -51.61 16.86 9.74
C PRO A 214 -52.45 17.60 8.68
N ASN A 215 -52.02 17.63 7.40
CA ASN A 215 -52.60 16.79 6.35
C ASN A 215 -52.05 17.07 4.92
N GLU A 216 -51.98 15.98 4.17
CA GLU A 216 -52.35 15.78 2.75
C GLU A 216 -51.64 16.44 1.54
N GLN A 217 -51.30 15.51 0.63
CA GLN A 217 -51.49 15.54 -0.84
C GLN A 217 -50.55 16.42 -1.68
N HIS A 218 -49.64 15.75 -2.42
CA HIS A 218 -49.45 15.79 -3.89
C HIS A 218 -48.21 14.93 -4.22
N ARG A 219 -48.37 13.65 -4.58
CA ARG A 219 -48.57 13.08 -5.95
C ARG A 219 -47.32 13.18 -6.86
N ASN A 220 -46.58 12.07 -6.90
CA ASN A 220 -45.83 11.43 -8.00
C ASN A 220 -45.21 12.28 -9.14
N LYS A 221 -43.92 12.02 -9.43
CA LYS A 221 -43.50 11.30 -10.66
C LYS A 221 -41.99 11.04 -10.70
N ALA A 222 -41.65 9.78 -10.98
CA ALA A 222 -40.35 9.35 -11.45
C ALA A 222 -40.13 9.79 -12.91
N HIS A 223 -38.89 10.12 -13.25
CA HIS A 223 -38.33 9.88 -14.59
C HIS A 223 -36.82 9.64 -14.46
N GLU A 224 -36.41 8.40 -14.71
CA GLU A 224 -35.07 8.02 -15.12
C GLU A 224 -34.81 8.56 -16.53
N HIS A 225 -33.61 9.07 -16.79
CA HIS A 225 -32.88 8.82 -18.04
C HIS A 225 -31.39 9.12 -17.88
N ALA A 226 -30.59 8.16 -18.33
CA ALA A 226 -29.15 8.17 -18.40
C ALA A 226 -28.60 9.11 -19.49
N GLY A 227 -27.35 9.55 -19.34
CA GLY A 227 -26.59 10.26 -20.37
C GLY A 227 -25.14 10.49 -19.95
N GLY A 228 -24.22 9.77 -20.59
CA GLY A 228 -22.80 9.69 -20.25
C GLY A 228 -21.88 10.79 -20.79
N ALA A 229 -20.71 10.84 -20.14
CA ALA A 229 -19.36 11.11 -20.64
C ALA A 229 -19.03 12.47 -21.30
N ASN A 230 -18.05 13.16 -20.70
CA ASN A 230 -16.83 13.54 -21.42
C ASN A 230 -15.65 13.77 -20.46
N GLN A 231 -14.67 12.85 -20.44
CA GLN A 231 -13.40 13.00 -19.73
C GLN A 231 -12.29 13.16 -20.77
N ASN A 232 -11.84 14.41 -20.98
CA ASN A 232 -10.57 14.72 -21.64
C ASN A 232 -10.10 16.10 -21.18
N GLY A 233 -9.61 16.17 -19.94
CA GLY A 233 -8.88 17.33 -19.39
C GLY A 233 -7.59 16.85 -18.74
N PRO A 234 -6.52 17.66 -18.72
CA PRO A 234 -5.23 17.26 -18.17
C PRO A 234 -5.37 16.89 -16.69
N LEU A 235 -4.72 15.78 -16.30
CA LEU A 235 -4.74 15.19 -14.96
C LEU A 235 -4.39 16.23 -13.90
N ARG A 236 -5.36 16.56 -13.03
CA ARG A 236 -5.11 17.38 -11.83
C ARG A 236 -4.19 16.60 -10.88
N PRO A 237 -3.21 17.25 -10.23
CA PRO A 237 -2.36 16.61 -9.23
C PRO A 237 -3.20 16.03 -8.07
N PRO A 238 -2.70 14.99 -7.37
CA PRO A 238 -3.44 14.30 -6.31
C PRO A 238 -3.91 15.28 -5.22
N TYR A 239 -5.21 15.27 -4.92
CA TYR A 239 -5.79 16.05 -3.84
C TYR A 239 -5.23 15.57 -2.49
N VAL A 240 -4.35 16.37 -1.90
CA VAL A 240 -3.94 16.24 -0.49
C VAL A 240 -5.00 16.98 0.33
N PRO A 241 -5.76 16.32 1.23
CA PRO A 241 -6.68 17.05 2.09
C PRO A 241 -5.87 18.06 2.93
N PRO A 242 -6.25 19.35 2.95
CA PRO A 242 -5.49 20.37 3.66
C PRO A 242 -5.41 19.99 5.15
N SER A 243 -4.22 20.08 5.73
CA SER A 243 -4.04 19.92 7.17
C SER A 243 -5.03 20.83 7.92
N PRO A 244 -5.70 20.33 8.97
CA PRO A 244 -6.71 21.11 9.68
C PRO A 244 -6.12 22.44 10.14
N THR A 245 -6.82 23.53 9.85
CA THR A 245 -6.33 24.88 10.17
C THR A 245 -6.33 25.10 11.68
N HIS A 246 -5.52 26.03 12.18
CA HIS A 246 -5.45 26.30 13.62
C HIS A 246 -6.81 26.75 14.18
N TYR A 247 -7.64 27.39 13.34
CA TYR A 247 -9.03 27.75 13.62
C TYR A 247 -9.94 26.53 13.80
N GLN A 248 -9.81 25.53 12.93
CA GLN A 248 -10.57 24.27 13.02
C GLN A 248 -10.18 23.47 14.27
N VAL A 249 -8.89 23.46 14.65
CA VAL A 249 -8.42 22.80 15.87
C VAL A 249 -9.02 23.43 17.13
N LEU A 250 -9.16 24.75 17.17
CA LEU A 250 -9.77 25.47 18.29
C LEU A 250 -11.30 25.62 18.17
N ARG A 251 -11.94 25.03 17.15
CA ARG A 251 -13.39 25.13 16.87
C ARG A 251 -13.91 26.57 16.87
N VAL A 252 -13.16 27.48 16.25
CA VAL A 252 -13.52 28.89 16.11
C VAL A 252 -13.45 29.31 14.64
N PRO A 253 -14.29 30.25 14.18
CA PRO A 253 -14.20 30.77 12.82
C PRO A 253 -12.91 31.60 12.64
N SER A 254 -12.44 31.78 11.40
CA SER A 254 -11.28 32.63 11.08
C SER A 254 -11.48 34.11 11.43
N THR A 255 -12.73 34.54 11.61
CA THR A 255 -13.10 35.89 12.05
C THR A 255 -13.11 36.06 13.57
N ALA A 256 -12.81 35.01 14.35
CA ALA A 256 -12.91 35.04 15.80
C ALA A 256 -11.97 36.07 16.44
N THR A 257 -12.49 36.76 17.46
CA THR A 257 -11.74 37.72 18.26
C THR A 257 -10.77 37.00 19.22
N GLN A 258 -9.78 37.74 19.76
CA GLN A 258 -8.80 37.16 20.67
C GLN A 258 -9.42 36.59 21.96
N ASP A 259 -10.50 37.22 22.43
CA ASP A 259 -11.22 36.76 23.62
C ASP A 259 -12.01 35.47 23.36
N GLU A 260 -12.56 35.30 22.16
CA GLU A 260 -13.25 34.07 21.74
C GLU A 260 -12.27 32.90 21.58
N ILE A 261 -11.09 33.15 21.01
CA ILE A 261 -10.01 32.16 20.87
C ILE A 261 -9.56 31.68 22.26
N LYS A 262 -9.34 32.62 23.19
CA LYS A 262 -8.96 32.33 24.58
C LYS A 262 -10.04 31.58 25.35
N LYS A 263 -11.31 31.95 25.16
CA LYS A 263 -12.46 31.28 25.79
C LYS A 263 -12.62 29.85 25.26
N SER A 264 -12.47 29.64 23.95
CA SER A 264 -12.54 28.32 23.33
C SER A 264 -11.41 27.41 23.82
N TYR A 265 -10.16 27.91 23.81
CA TYR A 265 -9.01 27.16 24.31
C TYR A 265 -9.18 26.71 25.76
N ARG A 266 -9.62 27.61 26.65
CA ARG A 266 -9.89 27.27 28.07
C ARG A 266 -10.96 26.19 28.21
N LYS A 267 -12.04 26.28 27.44
CA LYS A 267 -13.12 25.28 27.45
C LYS A 267 -12.60 23.92 26.99
N LEU A 268 -11.85 23.88 25.89
CA LEU A 268 -11.31 22.64 25.35
C LEU A 268 -10.22 22.04 26.24
N ALA A 269 -9.34 22.86 26.83
CA ALA A 269 -8.28 22.40 27.74
C ALA A 269 -8.81 21.73 29.02
N LEU A 270 -10.00 22.13 29.50
CA LEU A 270 -10.68 21.48 30.63
C LEU A 270 -11.28 20.11 30.25
N VAL A 271 -11.75 19.99 29.00
CA VAL A 271 -12.31 18.75 28.47
C VAL A 271 -11.20 17.73 28.20
N TYR A 272 -10.15 18.15 27.49
CA TYR A 272 -9.08 17.31 26.95
C TYR A 272 -7.79 17.36 27.77
N HIS A 273 -7.89 17.56 29.09
CA HIS A 273 -6.71 17.58 29.96
C HIS A 273 -5.98 16.23 29.89
N PRO A 274 -4.63 16.20 29.74
CA PRO A 274 -3.85 14.97 29.49
C PRO A 274 -3.90 13.93 30.63
N ALA A 275 -4.49 14.27 31.76
CA ALA A 275 -4.69 13.36 32.90
C ALA A 275 -5.92 12.44 32.75
N LYS A 276 -6.80 12.66 31.76
CA LYS A 276 -8.04 11.87 31.60
C LYS A 276 -7.85 10.65 30.70
N THR A 277 -7.27 10.81 29.51
CA THR A 277 -6.92 9.69 28.60
C THR A 277 -5.68 10.00 27.75
N ALA A 278 -5.01 8.96 27.22
CA ALA A 278 -3.82 9.11 26.38
C ALA A 278 -4.11 9.72 25.00
N GLN A 279 -5.30 9.49 24.43
CA GLN A 279 -5.75 10.09 23.17
C GLN A 279 -6.01 11.60 23.31
N ASP A 280 -6.52 12.04 24.47
CA ASP A 280 -6.72 13.45 24.77
C ASP A 280 -5.39 14.22 24.86
N GLY A 281 -4.29 13.54 25.21
CA GLY A 281 -2.95 14.12 25.28
C GLY A 281 -2.40 14.58 23.93
N GLU A 282 -2.65 13.83 22.84
CA GLU A 282 -2.24 14.24 21.49
C GLU A 282 -3.08 15.42 21.00
N LEU A 283 -4.40 15.38 21.20
CA LEU A 283 -5.29 16.49 20.84
C LEU A 283 -4.94 17.78 21.62
N PHE A 284 -4.59 17.65 22.90
CA PHE A 284 -4.14 18.75 23.74
C PHE A 284 -2.86 19.42 23.22
N LYS A 285 -1.91 18.65 22.67
CA LYS A 285 -0.70 19.20 22.02
C LYS A 285 -1.07 20.06 20.81
N TYR A 286 -1.92 19.56 19.92
CA TYR A 286 -2.37 20.32 18.74
C TYR A 286 -3.13 21.59 19.13
N MET A 287 -4.02 21.51 20.12
CA MET A 287 -4.75 22.67 20.63
C MET A 287 -3.84 23.72 21.27
N SER A 288 -2.82 23.29 22.02
CA SER A 288 -1.85 24.19 22.64
C SER A 288 -1.00 24.90 21.59
N ALA A 289 -0.56 24.18 20.56
CA ALA A 289 0.15 24.76 19.42
C ALA A 289 -0.75 25.75 18.65
N ALA A 290 -2.01 25.39 18.41
CA ALA A 290 -2.97 26.24 17.73
C ALA A 290 -3.22 27.55 18.49
N TYR A 291 -3.38 27.48 19.82
CA TYR A 291 -3.52 28.65 20.68
C TYR A 291 -2.25 29.50 20.72
N GLY A 292 -1.05 28.89 20.70
CA GLY A 292 0.22 29.62 20.66
C GLY A 292 0.33 30.56 19.44
N VAL A 293 -0.12 30.11 18.27
CA VAL A 293 -0.11 30.93 17.04
C VAL A 293 -1.26 31.94 17.02
N LEU A 294 -2.47 31.54 17.42
CA LEU A 294 -3.66 32.38 17.29
C LEU A 294 -3.82 33.42 18.41
N SER A 295 -3.20 33.21 19.58
CA SER A 295 -3.30 34.11 20.72
C SER A 295 -2.50 35.40 20.56
N ASP A 296 -1.40 35.37 19.79
CA ASP A 296 -0.62 36.55 19.46
C ASP A 296 -1.19 37.22 18.20
N LYS A 297 -1.45 38.53 18.25
CA LYS A 297 -1.99 39.30 17.14
C LYS A 297 -1.07 39.30 15.91
N GLN A 298 0.25 39.34 16.10
CA GLN A 298 1.23 39.34 15.02
C GLN A 298 1.34 37.96 14.35
N LEU A 299 1.41 36.89 15.16
CA LEU A 299 1.46 35.51 14.64
C LEU A 299 0.15 35.12 13.96
N LYS A 300 -0.99 35.51 14.52
CA LYS A 300 -2.31 35.34 13.89
C LYS A 300 -2.36 36.02 12.52
N ALA A 301 -1.90 37.27 12.42
CA ALA A 301 -1.89 37.98 11.14
C ALA A 301 -0.97 37.32 10.11
N ALA A 302 0.21 36.85 10.52
CA ALA A 302 1.12 36.11 9.65
C ALA A 302 0.51 34.78 9.16
N TYR A 303 -0.18 34.06 10.06
CA TYR A 303 -0.88 32.83 9.74
C TYR A 303 -2.09 33.05 8.82
N ASP A 304 -2.85 34.13 9.03
CA ASP A 304 -3.97 34.52 8.15
C ASP A 304 -3.48 34.90 6.74
N MET A 305 -2.31 35.54 6.65
CA MET A 305 -1.66 35.81 5.37
C MET A 305 -1.22 34.51 4.70
N GLU A 306 -0.62 33.57 5.43
CA GLU A 306 -0.22 32.26 4.90
C GLU A 306 -1.42 31.44 4.39
N LEU A 307 -2.54 31.47 5.12
CA LEU A 307 -3.79 30.82 4.73
C LEU A 307 -4.38 31.41 3.43
N ARG A 308 -4.23 32.72 3.19
CA ARG A 308 -4.64 33.37 1.94
C ARG A 308 -3.79 32.94 0.74
N TYR A 309 -2.49 32.72 0.93
CA TYR A 309 -1.59 32.30 -0.14
C TYR A 309 -1.65 30.80 -0.46
N ARG A 310 -2.06 29.95 0.49
CA ARG A 310 -2.26 28.49 0.27
C ARG A 310 -3.57 28.12 -0.46
N GLY A 311 -4.44 29.10 -0.72
CA GLY A 311 -5.78 28.90 -1.32
C GLY A 311 -5.86 29.05 -2.85
N HIS A 312 -4.74 29.14 -3.56
CA HIS A 312 -4.67 29.22 -5.03
C HIS A 312 -3.83 28.07 -5.61
#